data_AF-A0A7J5HH12-F1
#
_entry.id   AF-A0A7J5HH12-F1
#
_cell.length_a   1.000
_cell.length_b   1.000
_cell.length_c   1.000
_cell.angle_alpha   90.00
_cell.angle_beta   90.00
_cell.angle_gamma   90.00
#
_symmetry.space_group_name_H-M   'P 1'
#
loop_
_entity.id
_entity.type
_entity.pdbx_description
1 polymer ?
#
loop_
_entity_poly.entity_id
_entity_poly.type
_entity_poly.pdbx_seq_one_letter_code
_entity_poly.pdbx_strand_id
1 'polypeptide(L)'
;MFRSYFSRVLKESFLLLSLYNTYYRLRNKERFWKEINRRQALSMFDYKELVKPIPYYPIEAIKDSNFYGQAYALKQYSGVNKFGWSIEHGLYVDDYVPMAAWCKTTKRIMTFSNIRVKGLGSLHKPVIAIGPYIHYAECMLNSEEMNSLKKELGKTLLFFPTHTCCEGGLEYEIHCMIDELLELKEKLGFDTVIVNMYYLDENKNGFGDLYNKAGFKVTTAGHQLDINFLNRLKTIILLSDYTCSNSIGTHTGYCVYLGKPHLVINPVQTLEEVNPLWRDLWETFEKDSSQAQVDKRLLASKYWGFDCIKSREEMRALLINNEC
;
A
#
# COMPACT_ATOMS: atom_id res chain seq x y z
N MET A 1 4.41 -20.86 17.52
CA MET A 1 3.21 -21.68 17.77
C MET A 1 2.25 -21.05 18.79
N PHE A 2 2.70 -20.58 19.97
CA PHE A 2 1.81 -19.90 20.95
C PHE A 2 1.23 -18.54 20.48
N ARG A 3 2.05 -17.69 19.83
CA ARG A 3 1.59 -16.39 19.31
C ARG A 3 0.53 -16.51 18.21
N SER A 4 0.64 -17.51 17.33
CA SER A 4 -0.35 -17.77 16.28
C SER A 4 -1.65 -18.32 16.84
N TYR A 5 -1.59 -19.19 17.86
CA TYR A 5 -2.76 -19.68 18.56
C TYR A 5 -3.54 -18.56 19.27
N PHE A 6 -2.86 -17.70 20.03
CA PHE A 6 -3.51 -16.58 20.72
C PHE A 6 -4.11 -15.56 19.74
N SER A 7 -3.40 -15.27 18.64
CA SER A 7 -3.94 -14.43 17.57
C SER A 7 -5.19 -15.03 16.94
N ARG A 8 -5.26 -16.36 16.77
CA ARG A 8 -6.45 -17.03 16.25
C ARG A 8 -7.60 -16.94 17.26
N VAL A 9 -7.37 -17.27 18.53
CA VAL A 9 -8.39 -17.18 19.59
C VAL A 9 -8.97 -15.77 19.70
N LEU A 10 -8.12 -14.74 19.59
CA LEU A 10 -8.56 -13.35 19.59
C LEU A 10 -9.44 -13.04 18.36
N LYS A 11 -9.04 -13.48 17.17
CA LYS A 11 -9.81 -13.28 15.93
C LYS A 11 -11.11 -14.12 15.87
N GLU A 12 -11.25 -15.14 16.71
CA GLU A 12 -12.47 -15.97 16.79
C GLU A 12 -13.50 -15.51 17.84
N SER A 13 -13.14 -14.56 18.72
CA SER A 13 -14.01 -14.12 19.83
C SER A 13 -14.25 -12.62 19.82
N PHE A 14 -15.50 -12.21 19.59
CA PHE A 14 -15.92 -10.79 19.66
C PHE A 14 -15.64 -10.17 21.03
N LEU A 15 -15.89 -10.90 22.11
CA LEU A 15 -15.66 -10.41 23.47
C LEU A 15 -14.17 -10.15 23.73
N LEU A 16 -13.32 -11.13 23.43
CA LEU A 16 -11.87 -10.99 23.62
C LEU A 16 -11.30 -9.88 22.74
N LEU A 17 -11.74 -9.78 21.48
CA LEU A 17 -11.35 -8.71 20.57
C LEU A 17 -11.79 -7.33 21.09
N SER A 18 -13.00 -7.22 21.63
CA SER A 18 -13.51 -5.98 22.22
C SER A 18 -12.70 -5.54 23.45
N LEU A 19 -12.41 -6.48 24.37
CA LEU A 19 -11.59 -6.22 25.55
C LEU A 19 -10.16 -5.81 25.16
N TYR A 20 -9.55 -6.53 24.22
CA TYR A 20 -8.23 -6.21 23.68
C TYR A 20 -8.20 -4.80 23.07
N ASN A 21 -9.15 -4.48 22.20
CA ASN A 21 -9.22 -3.17 21.57
C ASN A 21 -9.47 -2.05 22.58
N THR A 22 -10.31 -2.28 23.58
CA THR A 22 -10.59 -1.32 24.65
C THR A 22 -9.34 -1.04 25.48
N TYR A 23 -8.61 -2.09 25.87
CA TYR A 23 -7.34 -1.96 26.58
C TYR A 23 -6.34 -1.08 25.82
N TYR A 24 -6.10 -1.35 24.53
CA TYR A 24 -5.14 -0.58 23.74
C TYR A 24 -5.61 0.85 23.46
N ARG A 25 -6.92 1.08 23.29
CA ARG A 25 -7.47 2.44 23.18
C ARG A 25 -7.19 3.24 24.45
N LEU A 26 -7.49 2.70 25.62
CA LEU A 26 -7.26 3.40 26.88
C LEU A 26 -5.76 3.64 27.13
N ARG A 27 -4.92 2.63 26.89
CA ARG A 27 -3.48 2.70 27.16
C ARG A 27 -2.72 3.64 26.23
N ASN A 28 -3.07 3.66 24.94
CA ASN A 28 -2.22 4.27 23.92
C ASN A 28 -2.79 5.53 23.26
N LYS A 29 -4.05 5.94 23.55
CA LYS A 29 -4.73 7.06 22.84
C LYS A 29 -3.86 8.30 22.71
N GLU A 30 -3.40 8.87 23.82
CA GLU A 30 -2.65 10.13 23.81
C GLU A 30 -1.31 10.00 23.07
N ARG A 31 -0.58 8.91 23.34
CA ARG A 31 0.73 8.65 22.70
C ARG A 31 0.58 8.46 21.20
N PHE A 32 -0.46 7.76 20.77
CA PHE A 32 -0.76 7.53 19.37
C PHE A 32 -1.07 8.84 18.65
N TRP A 33 -2.04 9.63 19.14
CA TRP A 33 -2.41 10.88 18.48
C TRP A 33 -1.30 11.93 18.51
N LYS A 34 -0.51 11.99 19.59
CA LYS A 34 0.69 12.83 19.63
C LYS A 34 1.68 12.43 18.52
N GLU A 35 1.90 11.14 18.31
CA GLU A 35 2.83 10.66 17.29
C GLU A 35 2.30 10.85 15.86
N ILE A 36 1.00 10.62 15.63
CA ILE A 36 0.35 10.88 14.34
C ILE A 36 0.47 12.37 13.97
N ASN A 37 0.12 13.28 14.90
CA ASN A 37 0.19 14.72 14.65
C ASN A 37 1.63 15.18 14.38
N ARG A 38 2.61 14.63 15.12
CA ARG A 38 4.03 14.90 14.89
C ARG A 38 4.45 14.46 13.48
N ARG A 39 4.08 13.23 13.07
CA ARG A 39 4.46 12.65 11.76
C ARG A 39 3.73 13.28 10.58
N GLN A 40 2.57 13.88 10.80
CA GLN A 40 1.88 14.64 9.77
C GLN A 40 2.65 15.90 9.36
N ALA A 41 3.42 16.49 10.29
CA ALA A 41 4.24 17.67 10.04
C ALA A 41 5.66 17.36 9.53
N LEU A 42 6.05 16.08 9.45
CA LEU A 42 7.36 15.69 8.93
C LEU A 42 7.36 15.71 7.40
N SER A 43 8.53 15.96 6.82
CA SER A 43 8.73 15.74 5.40
C SER A 43 8.56 14.26 5.08
N MET A 44 8.01 13.94 3.90
CA MET A 44 7.99 12.56 3.42
C MET A 44 9.41 11.99 3.20
N PHE A 45 10.42 12.85 3.10
CA PHE A 45 11.83 12.48 3.02
C PHE A 45 12.48 12.25 4.40
N ASP A 46 11.78 12.50 5.52
CA ASP A 46 12.25 12.15 6.87
C ASP A 46 12.00 10.65 7.15
N TYR A 47 12.40 9.79 6.21
CA TYR A 47 12.04 8.37 6.18
C TYR A 47 12.46 7.65 7.48
N LYS A 48 13.64 7.96 8.02
CA LYS A 48 14.14 7.39 9.28
C LYS A 48 13.24 7.64 10.48
N GLU A 49 12.54 8.77 10.52
CA GLU A 49 11.56 9.07 11.57
C GLU A 49 10.21 8.42 11.29
N LEU A 50 9.79 8.41 10.02
CA LEU A 50 8.50 7.88 9.57
C LEU A 50 8.38 6.36 9.69
N VAL A 51 9.49 5.61 9.67
CA VAL A 51 9.48 4.15 9.83
C VAL A 51 9.43 3.66 11.27
N LYS A 52 9.75 4.53 12.24
CA LYS A 52 9.83 4.13 13.66
C LYS A 52 8.51 3.53 14.14
N PRO A 53 8.53 2.55 15.06
CA PRO A 53 7.30 1.95 15.59
C PRO A 53 6.32 2.98 16.16
N ILE A 54 5.04 2.75 15.92
CA ILE A 54 3.93 3.55 16.47
C ILE A 54 3.17 2.69 17.50
N PRO A 55 2.76 3.23 18.66
CA PRO A 55 1.92 2.50 19.60
C PRO A 55 0.63 2.01 18.93
N TYR A 56 0.29 0.73 19.06
CA TYR A 56 -0.94 0.22 18.49
C TYR A 56 -2.18 0.88 19.12
N TYR A 57 -3.02 1.48 18.29
CA TYR A 57 -4.30 2.08 18.67
C TYR A 57 -5.36 1.70 17.61
N PRO A 58 -6.33 0.82 17.94
CA PRO A 58 -7.30 0.35 16.96
C PRO A 58 -8.38 1.40 16.68
N ILE A 59 -8.28 2.08 15.54
CA ILE A 59 -9.33 2.94 14.97
C ILE A 59 -10.52 2.11 14.47
N GLU A 60 -10.29 0.84 14.12
CA GLU A 60 -11.30 -0.14 13.73
C GLU A 60 -11.24 -1.41 14.58
N ALA A 61 -12.39 -2.10 14.67
CA ALA A 61 -12.50 -3.31 15.48
C ALA A 61 -11.67 -4.48 14.91
N ILE A 62 -11.71 -4.64 13.58
CA ILE A 62 -10.96 -5.67 12.86
C ILE A 62 -9.51 -5.22 12.78
N LYS A 63 -8.60 -6.04 13.32
CA LYS A 63 -7.18 -5.71 13.44
C LYS A 63 -6.57 -5.30 12.10
N ASP A 64 -6.80 -6.10 11.08
CA ASP A 64 -6.16 -5.92 9.78
C ASP A 64 -6.59 -4.57 9.16
N SER A 65 -7.86 -4.17 9.28
CA SER A 65 -8.35 -2.83 8.85
C SER A 65 -7.64 -1.62 9.48
N ASN A 66 -6.79 -1.80 10.50
CA ASN A 66 -5.98 -0.73 11.09
C ASN A 66 -4.62 -0.54 10.40
N PHE A 67 -4.29 -1.33 9.38
CA PHE A 67 -3.03 -1.24 8.67
C PHE A 67 -3.11 -0.32 7.45
N TYR A 68 -1.98 0.34 7.17
CA TYR A 68 -1.73 1.13 5.96
C TYR A 68 -2.70 2.29 5.72
N GLY A 69 -3.38 2.79 6.76
CA GLY A 69 -4.24 3.97 6.66
C GLY A 69 -5.50 3.82 5.81
N GLN A 70 -5.83 2.61 5.32
CA GLN A 70 -6.95 2.38 4.40
C GLN A 70 -8.29 2.75 5.05
N ALA A 71 -8.54 2.28 6.27
CA ALA A 71 -9.76 2.63 6.99
C ALA A 71 -9.85 4.13 7.30
N TYR A 72 -8.72 4.79 7.57
CA TYR A 72 -8.71 6.23 7.79
C TYR A 72 -9.10 7.00 6.52
N ALA A 73 -8.50 6.65 5.37
CA ALA A 73 -8.84 7.24 4.08
C ALA A 73 -10.33 7.08 3.74
N LEU A 74 -10.90 5.88 3.91
CA LEU A 74 -12.33 5.63 3.67
C LEU A 74 -13.24 6.47 4.59
N LYS A 75 -12.86 6.66 5.86
CA LYS A 75 -13.61 7.50 6.79
C LYS A 75 -13.60 8.96 6.38
N GLN A 76 -12.42 9.50 6.02
CA GLN A 76 -12.31 10.88 5.55
C GLN A 76 -13.12 11.08 4.26
N TYR A 77 -12.96 10.16 3.30
CA TYR A 77 -13.67 10.24 2.02
C TYR A 77 -15.20 10.22 2.16
N SER A 78 -15.74 9.35 3.02
CA SER A 78 -17.19 9.13 3.19
C SER A 78 -17.85 9.97 4.30
N GLY A 79 -17.06 10.57 5.18
CA GLY A 79 -17.54 11.26 6.38
C GLY A 79 -18.16 10.32 7.44
N VAL A 80 -17.75 9.05 7.47
CA VAL A 80 -18.22 8.05 8.46
C VAL A 80 -17.17 7.86 9.55
N ASN A 81 -17.59 7.70 10.81
CA ASN A 81 -16.67 7.61 11.96
C ASN A 81 -16.15 6.18 12.23
N LYS A 82 -16.97 5.16 11.95
CA LYS A 82 -16.67 3.74 12.17
C LYS A 82 -17.46 2.87 11.22
N PHE A 83 -16.90 1.72 10.85
CA PHE A 83 -17.58 0.74 10.02
C PHE A 83 -17.09 -0.69 10.31
N GLY A 84 -17.95 -1.70 10.12
CA GLY A 84 -17.67 -3.09 10.50
C GLY A 84 -17.00 -3.95 9.42
N TRP A 85 -16.29 -3.35 8.45
CA TRP A 85 -15.75 -4.05 7.29
C TRP A 85 -14.27 -4.40 7.45
N SER A 86 -13.91 -5.64 7.09
CA SER A 86 -12.52 -6.02 6.87
C SER A 86 -12.05 -5.45 5.55
N ILE A 87 -10.81 -4.99 5.47
CA ILE A 87 -10.21 -4.51 4.21
C ILE A 87 -9.08 -5.47 3.82
N GLU A 88 -9.12 -5.98 2.60
CA GLU A 88 -8.07 -6.86 2.07
C GLU A 88 -6.85 -6.04 1.64
N HIS A 89 -5.64 -6.32 2.15
CA HIS A 89 -4.49 -5.41 1.94
C HIS A 89 -3.63 -5.69 0.70
N GLY A 90 -3.58 -6.95 0.26
CA GLY A 90 -2.70 -7.41 -0.81
C GLY A 90 -3.42 -7.56 -2.14
N LEU A 91 -2.66 -7.50 -3.22
CA LEU A 91 -3.12 -7.92 -4.53
C LEU A 91 -3.15 -9.46 -4.57
N TYR A 92 -4.33 -10.01 -4.83
CA TYR A 92 -4.53 -11.43 -5.08
C TYR A 92 -5.12 -11.59 -6.48
N VAL A 93 -4.43 -12.33 -7.34
CA VAL A 93 -4.89 -12.65 -8.69
C VAL A 93 -5.50 -14.06 -8.77
N ASP A 94 -5.34 -14.83 -7.69
CA ASP A 94 -5.79 -16.20 -7.53
C ASP A 94 -7.00 -16.29 -6.57
N ASP A 95 -7.39 -17.53 -6.28
CA ASP A 95 -8.45 -17.87 -5.33
C ASP A 95 -7.92 -18.01 -3.89
N TYR A 96 -6.71 -17.56 -3.60
CA TYR A 96 -6.15 -17.61 -2.24
C TYR A 96 -7.07 -16.86 -1.27
N VAL A 97 -7.47 -17.47 -0.17
CA VAL A 97 -8.28 -16.80 0.86
C VAL A 97 -7.44 -16.64 2.13
N PRO A 98 -7.10 -15.41 2.56
CA PRO A 98 -6.34 -15.20 3.78
C PRO A 98 -7.06 -15.79 5.00
N MET A 99 -6.31 -16.39 5.93
CA MET A 99 -6.85 -16.94 7.19
C MET A 99 -7.77 -15.96 7.93
N ALA A 100 -7.43 -14.67 7.93
CA ALA A 100 -8.21 -13.63 8.60
C ALA A 100 -9.62 -13.46 8.03
N ALA A 101 -9.83 -13.78 6.75
CA ALA A 101 -11.13 -13.71 6.10
C ALA A 101 -12.08 -14.81 6.60
N TRP A 102 -11.55 -15.96 7.03
CA TRP A 102 -12.32 -17.06 7.63
C TRP A 102 -12.81 -16.76 9.04
N CYS A 103 -12.07 -15.95 9.80
CA CYS A 103 -12.36 -15.70 11.21
C CYS A 103 -13.77 -15.17 11.49
N LYS A 104 -14.38 -15.61 12.60
CA LYS A 104 -15.75 -15.18 13.00
C LYS A 104 -15.91 -13.67 13.14
N THR A 105 -14.86 -12.98 13.57
CA THR A 105 -14.89 -11.51 13.75
C THR A 105 -14.91 -10.75 12.42
N THR A 106 -14.48 -11.38 11.33
CA THR A 106 -14.60 -10.85 9.97
C THR A 106 -15.98 -11.22 9.42
N LYS A 107 -16.92 -10.29 9.53
CA LYS A 107 -18.30 -10.50 9.06
C LYS A 107 -18.48 -10.15 7.58
N ARG A 108 -17.77 -9.13 7.10
CA ARG A 108 -17.89 -8.58 5.74
C ARG A 108 -16.53 -8.09 5.25
N ILE A 109 -16.29 -8.11 3.95
CA ILE A 109 -14.97 -7.85 3.35
C ILE A 109 -15.09 -6.85 2.19
N MET A 110 -14.20 -5.85 2.20
CA MET A 110 -13.91 -4.98 1.07
C MET A 110 -12.66 -5.47 0.34
N THR A 111 -12.72 -5.45 -0.99
CA THR A 111 -11.62 -5.84 -1.87
C THR A 111 -11.54 -4.91 -3.09
N PHE A 112 -10.54 -5.11 -3.93
CA PHE A 112 -10.24 -4.32 -5.11
C PHE A 112 -11.26 -4.53 -6.23
N SER A 113 -11.45 -5.77 -6.70
CA SER A 113 -12.13 -6.04 -7.97
C SER A 113 -13.19 -7.13 -7.90
N ASN A 114 -14.06 -7.18 -8.90
CA ASN A 114 -15.08 -8.23 -9.02
C ASN A 114 -14.47 -9.62 -9.26
N ILE A 115 -13.27 -9.71 -9.82
CA ILE A 115 -12.51 -10.97 -9.88
C ILE A 115 -12.27 -11.47 -8.47
N ARG A 116 -11.86 -10.57 -7.59
CA ARG A 116 -11.55 -10.93 -6.23
C ARG A 116 -12.78 -11.27 -5.39
N VAL A 117 -13.90 -10.59 -5.64
CA VAL A 117 -15.21 -10.99 -5.09
C VAL A 117 -15.54 -12.44 -5.43
N LYS A 118 -15.30 -12.88 -6.68
CA LYS A 118 -15.50 -14.28 -7.09
C LYS A 118 -14.53 -15.23 -6.40
N GLY A 119 -13.24 -14.88 -6.31
CA GLY A 119 -12.22 -15.70 -5.63
C GLY A 119 -12.51 -15.90 -4.13
N LEU A 120 -13.20 -14.94 -3.50
CA LEU A 120 -13.63 -15.02 -2.11
C LEU A 120 -14.99 -15.72 -1.90
N GLY A 121 -15.62 -16.24 -2.96
CA GLY A 121 -16.97 -16.81 -2.90
C GLY A 121 -17.12 -17.98 -1.92
N SER A 122 -16.05 -18.73 -1.66
CA SER A 122 -16.05 -19.86 -0.72
C SER A 122 -16.30 -19.46 0.75
N LEU A 123 -16.14 -18.16 1.08
CA LEU A 123 -16.35 -17.66 2.45
C LEU A 123 -17.82 -17.62 2.87
N HIS A 124 -18.76 -17.57 1.93
CA HIS A 124 -20.18 -17.36 2.21
C HIS A 124 -20.44 -16.14 3.12
N LYS A 125 -19.64 -15.08 2.94
CA LYS A 125 -19.75 -13.78 3.64
C LYS A 125 -19.98 -12.66 2.62
N PRO A 126 -20.59 -11.53 3.00
CA PRO A 126 -20.68 -10.37 2.13
C PRO A 126 -19.28 -9.86 1.74
N VAL A 127 -19.01 -9.82 0.43
CA VAL A 127 -17.78 -9.29 -0.15
C VAL A 127 -18.15 -8.23 -1.19
N ILE A 128 -17.49 -7.08 -1.15
CA ILE A 128 -17.72 -5.99 -2.10
C ILE A 128 -16.42 -5.45 -2.68
N ALA A 129 -16.41 -5.23 -3.99
CA ALA A 129 -15.33 -4.54 -4.68
C ALA A 129 -15.54 -3.01 -4.59
N ILE A 130 -14.47 -2.30 -4.21
CA ILE A 130 -14.45 -0.84 -4.11
C ILE A 130 -13.31 -0.22 -4.94
N GLY A 131 -12.57 -0.99 -5.71
CA GLY A 131 -11.45 -0.50 -6.50
C GLY A 131 -10.19 -0.21 -5.68
N PRO A 132 -9.22 0.50 -6.27
CA PRO A 132 -7.93 0.75 -5.65
C PRO A 132 -8.09 1.73 -4.48
N TYR A 133 -7.65 1.33 -3.28
CA TYR A 133 -7.89 2.15 -2.08
C TYR A 133 -7.24 3.53 -2.14
N ILE A 134 -6.19 3.70 -2.95
CA ILE A 134 -5.52 4.99 -3.20
C ILE A 134 -6.47 6.05 -3.78
N HIS A 135 -7.58 5.64 -4.41
CA HIS A 135 -8.63 6.56 -4.85
C HIS A 135 -9.16 7.39 -3.67
N TYR A 136 -9.46 6.72 -2.56
CA TYR A 136 -10.07 7.29 -1.36
C TYR A 136 -9.08 8.06 -0.47
N ALA A 137 -7.78 7.98 -0.75
CA ALA A 137 -6.77 8.72 -0.01
C ALA A 137 -6.69 10.19 -0.44
N GLU A 138 -6.21 11.05 0.45
CA GLU A 138 -5.98 12.47 0.16
C GLU A 138 -4.51 12.75 -0.12
N CYS A 139 -4.24 13.77 -0.91
CA CYS A 139 -2.89 14.33 -1.05
C CYS A 139 -2.57 15.13 0.22
N MET A 140 -1.42 14.87 0.84
CA MET A 140 -1.01 15.53 2.08
C MET A 140 -0.48 16.95 1.86
N LEU A 141 -0.08 17.25 0.61
CA LEU A 141 0.39 18.57 0.21
C LEU A 141 -0.69 19.28 -0.60
N ASN A 142 -0.84 20.58 -0.36
CA ASN A 142 -1.68 21.43 -1.18
C ASN A 142 -1.01 21.72 -2.55
N SER A 143 -1.74 22.37 -3.46
CA SER A 143 -1.25 22.63 -4.83
C SER A 143 0.03 23.48 -4.88
N GLU A 144 0.19 24.46 -3.98
CA GLU A 144 1.38 25.31 -3.93
C GLU A 144 2.60 24.53 -3.45
N GLU A 145 2.44 23.76 -2.36
CA GLU A 145 3.47 22.88 -1.82
C GLU A 145 3.90 21.82 -2.84
N MET A 146 2.93 21.17 -3.49
CA MET A 146 3.19 20.20 -4.57
C MET A 146 3.98 20.84 -5.71
N ASN A 147 3.57 22.01 -6.19
CA ASN A 147 4.25 22.70 -7.28
C ASN A 147 5.66 23.15 -6.89
N SER A 148 5.84 23.65 -5.67
CA SER A 148 7.15 24.07 -5.17
C SER A 148 8.11 22.88 -5.08
N LEU A 149 7.67 21.79 -4.46
CA LEU A 149 8.48 20.59 -4.32
C LEU A 149 8.76 19.94 -5.67
N LYS A 150 7.78 19.94 -6.59
CA LYS A 150 7.97 19.41 -7.94
C LYS A 150 9.02 20.20 -8.73
N LYS A 151 9.07 21.52 -8.58
CA LYS A 151 10.12 22.37 -9.18
C LYS A 151 11.50 22.07 -8.62
N GLU A 152 11.61 21.82 -7.31
CA GLU A 152 12.87 21.44 -6.67
C GLU A 152 13.38 20.09 -7.19
N LEU A 153 12.48 19.11 -7.31
CA LEU A 153 12.84 17.75 -7.71
C LEU A 153 13.06 17.58 -9.22
N GLY A 154 12.49 18.46 -10.04
CA GLY A 154 12.51 18.34 -11.50
C GLY A 154 11.72 17.13 -12.00
N LYS A 155 12.19 16.54 -13.11
CA LYS A 155 11.67 15.29 -13.66
C LYS A 155 12.09 14.12 -12.75
N THR A 156 11.11 13.39 -12.24
CA THR A 156 11.30 12.41 -11.18
C THR A 156 10.94 10.99 -11.60
N LEU A 157 11.83 10.06 -11.32
CA LEU A 157 11.57 8.62 -11.34
C LEU A 157 11.33 8.15 -9.90
N LEU A 158 10.22 7.46 -9.66
CA LEU A 158 9.91 6.86 -8.36
C LEU A 158 10.07 5.33 -8.41
N PHE A 159 10.97 4.80 -7.60
CA PHE A 159 11.23 3.38 -7.49
C PHE A 159 10.64 2.77 -6.20
N PHE A 160 9.98 1.62 -6.35
CA PHE A 160 9.52 0.79 -5.24
C PHE A 160 10.32 -0.52 -5.21
N PRO A 161 11.28 -0.67 -4.28
CA PRO A 161 11.96 -1.93 -4.08
C PRO A 161 11.00 -2.97 -3.49
N THR A 162 11.18 -4.22 -3.90
CA THR A 162 10.48 -5.37 -3.34
C THR A 162 10.77 -5.50 -1.84
N HIS A 163 9.81 -6.02 -1.09
CA HIS A 163 9.97 -6.19 0.35
C HIS A 163 10.84 -7.41 0.63
N THR A 164 11.84 -7.26 1.50
CA THR A 164 12.71 -8.38 1.87
C THR A 164 11.94 -9.30 2.82
N CYS A 165 11.54 -10.47 2.33
CA CYS A 165 10.87 -11.48 3.12
C CYS A 165 11.84 -12.47 3.79
N CYS A 166 13.13 -12.47 3.40
CA CYS A 166 14.16 -13.39 3.88
C CYS A 166 15.52 -12.69 4.08
N GLU A 167 16.30 -13.15 5.06
CA GLU A 167 17.62 -12.64 5.43
C GLU A 167 18.72 -13.27 4.54
N GLY A 168 19.64 -12.46 4.01
CA GLY A 168 20.89 -12.88 3.33
C GLY A 168 20.94 -12.54 1.83
N GLY A 169 22.08 -12.00 1.35
CA GLY A 169 22.35 -11.72 -0.09
C GLY A 169 21.99 -10.32 -0.61
N LEU A 170 21.28 -9.51 0.19
CA LEU A 170 20.54 -8.32 -0.26
C LEU A 170 21.38 -7.11 -0.70
N GLU A 171 22.60 -6.91 -0.18
CA GLU A 171 23.37 -5.68 -0.47
C GLU A 171 23.90 -5.66 -1.91
N TYR A 172 24.39 -6.80 -2.42
CA TYR A 172 24.83 -6.91 -3.81
C TYR A 172 23.67 -6.64 -4.78
N GLU A 173 22.49 -7.20 -4.51
CA GLU A 173 21.28 -6.95 -5.30
C GLU A 173 20.86 -5.47 -5.28
N ILE A 174 21.01 -4.79 -4.14
CA ILE A 174 20.77 -3.35 -4.03
C ILE A 174 21.76 -2.55 -4.88
N HIS A 175 23.04 -2.92 -4.90
CA HIS A 175 24.03 -2.26 -5.75
C HIS A 175 23.71 -2.43 -7.25
N CYS A 176 23.36 -3.64 -7.69
CA CYS A 176 22.91 -3.86 -9.07
C CYS A 176 21.68 -3.03 -9.42
N MET A 177 20.73 -2.90 -8.49
CA MET A 177 19.55 -2.06 -8.67
C MET A 177 19.89 -0.56 -8.72
N ILE A 178 20.86 -0.10 -7.92
CA ILE A 178 21.36 1.28 -7.99
C ILE A 178 21.92 1.58 -9.37
N ASP A 179 22.76 0.69 -9.92
CA ASP A 179 23.37 0.87 -11.24
C ASP A 179 22.29 0.96 -12.34
N GLU A 180 21.30 0.07 -12.31
CA GLU A 180 20.19 0.08 -13.26
C GLU A 180 19.31 1.34 -13.15
N LEU A 181 19.08 1.85 -11.93
CA LEU A 181 18.36 3.10 -11.73
C LEU A 181 19.15 4.31 -12.25
N LEU A 182 20.48 4.30 -12.14
CA LEU A 182 21.34 5.34 -12.72
C LEU A 182 21.29 5.31 -14.25
N GLU A 183 21.40 4.13 -14.85
CA GLU A 183 21.26 3.97 -16.31
C GLU A 183 19.89 4.45 -16.80
N LEU A 184 18.81 4.07 -16.11
CA LEU A 184 17.46 4.49 -16.45
C LEU A 184 17.26 6.00 -16.28
N LYS A 185 17.85 6.58 -15.21
CA LYS A 185 17.87 8.03 -14.95
C LYS A 185 18.48 8.78 -16.14
N GLU A 186 19.65 8.35 -16.60
CA GLU A 186 20.36 8.98 -17.72
C GLU A 186 19.61 8.79 -19.04
N LYS A 187 19.23 7.55 -19.36
CA LYS A 187 18.56 7.19 -20.62
C LYS A 187 17.25 7.95 -20.84
N LEU A 188 16.47 8.16 -19.79
CA LEU A 188 15.16 8.82 -19.85
C LEU A 188 15.19 10.28 -19.38
N GLY A 189 16.38 10.79 -19.03
CA GLY A 189 16.60 12.19 -18.65
C GLY A 189 15.82 12.60 -17.40
N PHE A 190 15.87 11.81 -16.33
CA PHE A 190 15.31 12.17 -15.03
C PHE A 190 16.32 13.00 -14.21
N ASP A 191 15.85 14.05 -13.55
CA ASP A 191 16.66 14.89 -12.66
C ASP A 191 16.88 14.20 -11.30
N THR A 192 15.80 13.61 -10.76
CA THR A 192 15.78 12.99 -9.44
C THR A 192 15.23 11.57 -9.49
N VAL A 193 15.92 10.64 -8.80
CA VAL A 193 15.39 9.32 -8.47
C VAL A 193 14.94 9.35 -7.00
N ILE A 194 13.70 8.94 -6.77
CA ILE A 194 13.10 8.81 -5.45
C ILE A 194 12.90 7.32 -5.16
N VAL A 195 13.43 6.83 -4.03
CA VAL A 195 13.27 5.44 -3.60
C VAL A 195 12.31 5.39 -2.42
N ASN A 196 11.15 4.75 -2.59
CA ASN A 196 10.14 4.60 -1.54
C ASN A 196 10.34 3.29 -0.77
N MET A 197 11.06 3.36 0.34
CA MET A 197 11.41 2.22 1.17
C MET A 197 10.22 1.74 2.00
N TYR A 198 10.07 0.41 2.07
CA TYR A 198 9.14 -0.20 3.01
C TYR A 198 9.66 -0.08 4.44
N TYR A 199 8.76 0.24 5.37
CA TYR A 199 9.14 0.62 6.72
C TYR A 199 9.92 -0.47 7.44
N LEU A 200 9.61 -1.74 7.19
CA LEU A 200 10.24 -2.86 7.90
C LEU A 200 11.67 -3.07 7.42
N ASP A 201 11.89 -2.99 6.12
CA ASP A 201 13.22 -3.13 5.50
C ASP A 201 14.13 -2.03 5.98
N GLU A 202 13.63 -0.79 6.00
CA GLU A 202 14.38 0.34 6.53
C GLU A 202 14.63 0.20 8.04
N ASN A 203 13.60 -0.07 8.83
CA ASN A 203 13.72 -0.14 10.28
C ASN A 203 14.60 -1.32 10.77
N LYS A 204 14.72 -2.39 9.99
CA LYS A 204 15.57 -3.54 10.32
C LYS A 204 16.98 -3.44 9.74
N ASN A 205 17.09 -3.07 8.48
CA ASN A 205 18.30 -3.23 7.70
C ASN A 205 18.94 -1.90 7.28
N GLY A 206 18.18 -0.79 7.31
CA GLY A 206 18.67 0.53 6.91
C GLY A 206 19.02 0.63 5.42
N PHE A 207 18.38 -0.17 4.56
CA PHE A 207 18.71 -0.24 3.13
C PHE A 207 18.54 1.10 2.39
N GLY A 208 17.71 2.02 2.90
CA GLY A 208 17.62 3.37 2.38
C GLY A 208 18.94 4.12 2.43
N ASP A 209 19.83 3.81 3.37
CA ASP A 209 21.14 4.48 3.46
C ASP A 209 22.05 4.17 2.26
N LEU A 210 21.91 3.00 1.62
CA LEU A 210 22.66 2.64 0.42
C LEU A 210 22.21 3.50 -0.77
N TYR A 211 20.90 3.61 -0.99
CA TYR A 211 20.33 4.48 -2.03
C TYR A 211 20.63 5.96 -1.79
N ASN A 212 20.56 6.42 -0.54
CA ASN A 212 20.89 7.80 -0.19
C ASN A 212 22.36 8.12 -0.44
N LYS A 213 23.29 7.19 -0.14
CA LYS A 213 24.72 7.33 -0.46
C LYS A 213 24.99 7.40 -1.97
N ALA A 214 24.15 6.74 -2.78
CA ALA A 214 24.21 6.82 -4.24
C ALA A 214 23.61 8.13 -4.82
N GLY A 215 23.16 9.05 -3.96
CA GLY A 215 22.62 10.35 -4.36
C GLY A 215 21.13 10.34 -4.70
N PHE A 216 20.40 9.26 -4.43
CA PHE A 216 18.95 9.23 -4.58
C PHE A 216 18.25 9.86 -3.38
N LYS A 217 17.05 10.41 -3.62
CA LYS A 217 16.18 10.85 -2.53
C LYS A 217 15.46 9.62 -1.97
N VAL A 218 15.44 9.47 -0.65
CA VAL A 218 14.76 8.33 -0.01
C VAL A 218 13.53 8.79 0.74
N THR A 219 12.43 8.07 0.55
CA THR A 219 11.14 8.33 1.19
C THR A 219 10.53 7.04 1.72
N THR A 220 9.40 7.15 2.42
CA THR A 220 8.59 6.03 2.86
C THR A 220 7.14 6.48 3.01
N ALA A 221 6.20 5.59 2.71
CA ALA A 221 4.80 5.78 3.08
C ALA A 221 4.59 5.76 4.61
N GLY A 222 5.57 5.33 5.40
CA GLY A 222 5.55 5.33 6.87
C GLY A 222 5.34 3.94 7.47
N HIS A 223 5.33 3.86 8.80
CA HIS A 223 5.05 2.61 9.51
C HIS A 223 3.63 2.08 9.19
N GLN A 224 3.42 0.76 9.12
CA GLN A 224 2.11 0.14 8.80
C GLN A 224 0.94 0.57 9.71
N LEU A 225 1.21 1.15 10.87
CA LEU A 225 0.20 1.65 11.83
C LEU A 225 -0.07 3.16 11.70
N ASP A 226 0.62 3.85 10.80
CA ASP A 226 0.38 5.25 10.52
C ASP A 226 -0.93 5.39 9.72
N ILE A 227 -1.88 6.15 10.26
CA ILE A 227 -3.16 6.38 9.60
C ILE A 227 -3.01 7.22 8.33
N ASN A 228 -1.92 8.00 8.23
CA ASN A 228 -1.59 8.79 7.05
C ASN A 228 -0.80 8.00 6.00
N PHE A 229 -0.55 6.69 6.19
CA PHE A 229 0.26 5.89 5.28
C PHE A 229 -0.22 5.98 3.83
N LEU A 230 -1.52 5.76 3.59
CA LEU A 230 -2.07 5.76 2.23
C LEU A 230 -2.09 7.17 1.61
N ASN A 231 -2.36 8.20 2.42
CA ASN A 231 -2.33 9.59 1.98
C ASN A 231 -0.90 10.01 1.58
N ARG A 232 0.09 9.61 2.39
CA ARG A 232 1.50 9.85 2.09
C ARG A 232 1.92 9.12 0.82
N LEU A 233 1.54 7.85 0.67
CA LEU A 233 1.80 7.08 -0.55
C LEU A 233 1.20 7.76 -1.79
N LYS A 234 -0.05 8.24 -1.72
CA LYS A 234 -0.69 8.98 -2.83
C LYS A 234 0.12 10.21 -3.20
N THR A 235 0.56 10.97 -2.19
CA THR A 235 1.36 12.17 -2.38
C THR A 235 2.70 11.86 -3.06
N ILE A 236 3.42 10.83 -2.58
CA ILE A 236 4.69 10.37 -3.16
C ILE A 236 4.50 9.97 -4.63
N ILE A 237 3.45 9.22 -4.96
CA ILE A 237 3.15 8.83 -6.34
C ILE A 237 2.80 10.06 -7.19
N LEU A 238 2.03 11.01 -6.68
CA LEU A 238 1.64 12.21 -7.44
C LEU A 238 2.82 13.10 -7.79
N LEU A 239 3.87 13.14 -6.96
CA LEU A 239 5.12 13.86 -7.24
C LEU A 239 5.93 13.26 -8.39
N SER A 240 5.76 11.97 -8.70
CA SER A 240 6.53 11.28 -9.74
C SER A 240 6.06 11.61 -11.16
N ASP A 241 6.93 11.54 -12.16
CA ASP A 241 6.53 11.56 -13.58
C ASP A 241 6.48 10.15 -14.15
N TYR A 242 7.32 9.27 -13.62
CA TYR A 242 7.43 7.88 -13.99
C TYR A 242 7.65 7.04 -12.75
N THR A 243 7.18 5.81 -12.75
CA THR A 243 7.34 4.88 -11.64
C THR A 243 7.95 3.56 -12.10
N CYS A 244 8.71 2.91 -11.24
CA CYS A 244 9.19 1.56 -11.49
C CYS A 244 9.28 0.74 -10.21
N SER A 245 9.40 -0.58 -10.34
CA SER A 245 9.64 -1.51 -9.25
C SER A 245 10.29 -2.79 -9.77
N ASN A 246 10.84 -3.61 -8.88
CA ASN A 246 11.31 -4.96 -9.22
C ASN A 246 10.33 -6.06 -8.79
N SER A 247 9.10 -5.68 -8.45
CA SER A 247 8.00 -6.60 -8.19
C SER A 247 6.64 -6.01 -8.55
N ILE A 248 5.65 -6.88 -8.74
CA ILE A 248 4.25 -6.48 -8.90
C ILE A 248 3.54 -6.61 -7.56
N GLY A 249 2.85 -5.54 -7.16
CA GLY A 249 2.09 -5.50 -5.92
C GLY A 249 1.09 -4.37 -5.93
N THR A 250 0.44 -4.10 -4.80
CA THR A 250 -0.62 -3.09 -4.71
C THR A 250 -0.18 -1.72 -5.26
N HIS A 251 1.09 -1.33 -5.07
CA HIS A 251 1.67 -0.08 -5.57
C HIS A 251 1.62 0.04 -7.09
N THR A 252 1.82 -1.06 -7.84
CA THR A 252 1.83 -1.08 -9.30
C THR A 252 0.51 -0.54 -9.86
N GLY A 253 -0.62 -1.10 -9.45
CA GLY A 253 -1.92 -0.62 -9.89
C GLY A 253 -2.29 0.75 -9.33
N TYR A 254 -1.76 1.14 -8.15
CA TYR A 254 -1.94 2.51 -7.65
C TYR A 254 -1.25 3.55 -8.52
N CYS A 255 -0.04 3.26 -9.01
CA CYS A 255 0.68 4.15 -9.93
C CYS A 255 -0.10 4.32 -11.23
N VAL A 256 -0.52 3.21 -11.85
CA VAL A 256 -1.31 3.23 -13.10
C VAL A 256 -2.64 3.94 -12.89
N TYR A 257 -3.32 3.69 -11.76
CA TYR A 257 -4.59 4.34 -11.42
C TYR A 257 -4.45 5.87 -11.34
N LEU A 258 -3.38 6.35 -10.72
CA LEU A 258 -3.06 7.78 -10.59
C LEU A 258 -2.45 8.37 -11.87
N GLY A 259 -2.48 7.64 -12.99
CA GLY A 259 -2.03 8.11 -14.29
C GLY A 259 -0.51 8.17 -14.44
N LYS A 260 0.23 7.45 -13.59
CA LYS A 260 1.69 7.38 -13.68
C LYS A 260 2.11 6.16 -14.49
N PRO A 261 2.93 6.31 -15.54
CA PRO A 261 3.55 5.18 -16.22
C PRO A 261 4.32 4.31 -15.22
N HIS A 262 4.25 3.00 -15.41
CA HIS A 262 4.92 2.04 -14.53
C HIS A 262 5.70 1.00 -15.33
N LEU A 263 6.94 0.74 -14.92
CA LEU A 263 7.80 -0.28 -15.51
C LEU A 263 8.31 -1.23 -14.42
N VAL A 264 8.25 -2.53 -14.67
CA VAL A 264 8.96 -3.51 -13.86
C VAL A 264 10.36 -3.69 -14.43
N ILE A 265 11.38 -3.51 -13.59
CA ILE A 265 12.80 -3.59 -13.94
C ILE A 265 13.49 -4.62 -13.06
N ASN A 266 14.45 -5.37 -13.62
CA ASN A 266 15.21 -6.45 -12.96
C ASN A 266 14.37 -7.25 -11.94
N PRO A 267 13.40 -8.01 -12.46
CA PRO A 267 12.38 -8.65 -11.65
C PRO A 267 13.02 -9.68 -10.71
N VAL A 268 12.61 -9.69 -9.44
CA VAL A 268 13.13 -10.65 -8.45
C VAL A 268 12.66 -12.09 -8.66
N GLN A 269 11.73 -12.29 -9.59
CA GLN A 269 11.26 -13.60 -10.02
C GLN A 269 11.30 -13.63 -11.55
N THR A 270 11.81 -14.72 -12.09
CA THR A 270 11.75 -14.99 -13.53
C THR A 270 10.34 -15.41 -13.93
N LEU A 271 9.96 -15.20 -15.20
CA LEU A 271 8.64 -15.61 -15.74
C LEU A 271 8.36 -17.12 -15.64
N GLU A 272 9.40 -17.94 -15.46
CA GLU A 272 9.31 -19.39 -15.24
C GLU A 272 8.95 -19.74 -13.79
N GLU A 273 9.35 -18.90 -12.82
CA GLU A 273 9.08 -19.07 -11.40
C GLU A 273 7.71 -18.50 -10.99
N VAL A 274 7.22 -17.53 -11.76
CA VAL A 274 5.94 -16.87 -11.53
C VAL A 274 4.78 -17.81 -11.82
N ASN A 275 3.81 -17.88 -10.89
CA ASN A 275 2.59 -18.66 -11.10
C ASN A 275 1.88 -18.19 -12.40
N PRO A 276 1.39 -19.11 -13.26
CA PRO A 276 0.78 -18.77 -14.55
C PRO A 276 -0.28 -17.65 -14.50
N LEU A 277 -1.01 -17.53 -13.39
CA LEU A 277 -2.02 -16.48 -13.20
C LEU A 277 -1.44 -15.05 -13.16
N TRP A 278 -0.15 -14.94 -12.87
CA TRP A 278 0.59 -13.68 -12.81
C TRP A 278 1.38 -13.40 -14.09
N ARG A 279 1.59 -14.38 -14.97
CA ARG A 279 2.48 -14.25 -16.14
C ARG A 279 2.11 -13.07 -17.02
N ASP A 280 0.83 -12.95 -17.38
CA ASP A 280 0.33 -11.84 -18.21
C ASP A 280 0.62 -10.47 -17.59
N LEU A 281 0.57 -10.37 -16.25
CA LEU A 281 0.92 -9.12 -15.55
C LEU A 281 2.41 -8.83 -15.72
N TRP A 282 3.30 -9.77 -15.38
CA TRP A 282 4.74 -9.56 -15.52
C TRP A 282 5.17 -9.22 -16.94
N GLU A 283 4.72 -10.01 -17.92
CA GLU A 283 5.03 -9.78 -19.34
C GLU A 283 4.56 -8.41 -19.85
N THR A 284 3.43 -7.91 -19.33
CA THR A 284 2.91 -6.59 -19.72
C THR A 284 3.66 -5.47 -19.02
N PHE A 285 3.94 -5.62 -17.72
CA PHE A 285 4.54 -4.57 -16.91
C PHE A 285 6.04 -4.38 -17.14
N GLU A 286 6.75 -5.36 -17.70
CA GLU A 286 8.15 -5.26 -18.15
C GLU A 286 8.32 -4.52 -19.49
N LYS A 287 7.27 -4.38 -20.30
CA LYS A 287 7.34 -3.74 -21.62
C LYS A 287 7.22 -2.22 -21.50
N ASP A 288 8.16 -1.47 -22.10
CA ASP A 288 8.10 -0.01 -22.17
C ASP A 288 7.76 0.47 -23.59
N SER A 289 6.45 0.50 -23.90
CA SER A 289 5.93 1.02 -25.17
C SER A 289 4.58 1.71 -24.96
N SER A 290 4.18 2.57 -25.91
CA SER A 290 2.87 3.24 -25.84
C SER A 290 1.71 2.25 -25.78
N GLN A 291 1.77 1.17 -26.56
CA GLN A 291 0.78 0.10 -26.51
C GLN A 291 0.81 -0.62 -25.16
N ALA A 292 1.99 -0.91 -24.62
CA ALA A 292 2.12 -1.54 -23.31
C ALA A 292 1.48 -0.69 -22.19
N GLN A 293 1.52 0.65 -22.26
CA GLN A 293 0.84 1.50 -21.28
C GLN A 293 -0.69 1.35 -21.33
N VAL A 294 -1.27 1.15 -22.53
CA VAL A 294 -2.70 0.85 -22.69
C VAL A 294 -3.02 -0.52 -22.09
N ASP A 295 -2.22 -1.54 -22.40
CA ASP A 295 -2.42 -2.91 -21.92
C ASP A 295 -2.27 -2.99 -20.39
N LYS A 296 -1.27 -2.30 -19.81
CA LYS A 296 -1.11 -2.14 -18.36
C LYS A 296 -2.35 -1.53 -17.72
N ARG A 297 -2.95 -0.51 -18.33
CA ARG A 297 -4.18 0.10 -17.82
C ARG A 297 -5.37 -0.85 -17.86
N LEU A 298 -5.51 -1.65 -18.92
CA LEU A 298 -6.58 -2.65 -19.04
C LEU A 298 -6.44 -3.74 -17.98
N LEU A 299 -5.23 -4.30 -17.80
CA LEU A 299 -4.95 -5.30 -16.77
C LEU A 299 -5.10 -4.71 -15.37
N ALA A 300 -4.60 -3.50 -15.13
CA ALA A 300 -4.76 -2.82 -13.85
C ALA A 300 -6.25 -2.57 -13.53
N SER A 301 -7.06 -2.14 -14.51
CA SER A 301 -8.50 -1.99 -14.32
C SER A 301 -9.16 -3.32 -13.90
N LYS A 302 -8.78 -4.41 -14.58
CA LYS A 302 -9.29 -5.76 -14.32
C LYS A 302 -8.99 -6.23 -12.88
N TYR A 303 -7.72 -6.15 -12.44
CA TYR A 303 -7.29 -6.74 -11.17
C TYR A 303 -7.42 -5.80 -9.96
N TRP A 304 -7.15 -4.50 -10.13
CA TRP A 304 -7.31 -3.49 -9.07
C TRP A 304 -8.71 -2.86 -9.06
N GLY A 305 -9.56 -3.17 -10.03
CA GLY A 305 -10.98 -2.82 -10.02
C GLY A 305 -11.23 -1.32 -10.26
N PHE A 306 -10.64 -0.73 -11.30
CA PHE A 306 -10.84 0.71 -11.55
C PHE A 306 -12.31 1.05 -11.80
N ASP A 307 -13.07 0.12 -12.38
CA ASP A 307 -14.51 0.24 -12.62
C ASP A 307 -15.36 -0.07 -11.37
N CYS A 308 -14.74 -0.42 -10.23
CA CYS A 308 -15.44 -0.76 -8.99
C CYS A 308 -15.52 0.40 -7.99
N ILE A 309 -14.96 1.55 -8.34
CA ILE A 309 -14.88 2.74 -7.49
C ILE A 309 -16.28 3.20 -7.08
N LYS A 310 -16.38 3.67 -5.84
CA LYS A 310 -17.60 4.23 -5.27
C LYS A 310 -17.46 5.74 -5.15
N SER A 311 -18.51 6.46 -5.53
CA SER A 311 -18.69 7.85 -5.15
C SER A 311 -18.72 8.00 -3.62
N ARG A 312 -18.59 9.24 -3.15
CA ARG A 312 -18.68 9.57 -1.72
C ARG A 312 -19.99 9.09 -1.11
N GLU A 313 -21.10 9.29 -1.81
CA GLU A 313 -22.45 8.94 -1.38
C GLU A 313 -22.63 7.42 -1.34
N GLU A 314 -22.20 6.70 -2.39
CA GLU A 314 -22.25 5.23 -2.43
C GLU A 314 -21.39 4.61 -1.33
N MET A 315 -20.16 5.11 -1.14
CA MET A 315 -19.29 4.65 -0.08
C MET A 315 -19.89 4.92 1.30
N ARG A 316 -20.43 6.12 1.52
CA ARG A 316 -21.10 6.47 2.78
C ARG A 316 -22.29 5.54 3.06
N ALA A 317 -23.14 5.29 2.08
CA ALA A 317 -24.28 4.37 2.22
C ALA A 317 -23.81 2.95 2.57
N LEU A 318 -22.79 2.45 1.87
CA LEU A 318 -22.18 1.14 2.10
C LEU A 318 -21.61 0.98 3.52
N LEU A 319 -21.01 2.04 4.05
CA LEU A 319 -20.38 2.05 5.38
C LEU A 319 -21.39 2.24 6.53
N ILE A 320 -22.50 2.96 6.30
CA ILE A 320 -23.55 3.18 7.31
C ILE A 320 -24.46 1.97 7.44
N ASN A 321 -24.77 1.30 6.32
CA ASN A 321 -25.66 0.13 6.29
C ASN A 321 -25.00 -1.08 6.94
N ASN A 322 -24.99 -1.08 8.28
CA ASN A 322 -24.49 -2.15 9.14
C ASN A 322 -25.46 -3.35 9.25
N GLU A 323 -26.58 -3.33 8.56
CA GLU A 323 -27.64 -4.36 8.50
C GLU A 323 -27.75 -4.78 7.02
N CYS A 324 -27.31 -5.97 6.59
CA CYS A 324 -27.95 -7.28 6.80
C CYS A 324 -27.29 -8.24 7.79
#